data_AF-A0A9D2AIT3-F1
#
_entry.id   AF-A0A9D2AIT3-F1
#
_cell.length_a   1.000
_cell.length_b   1.000
_cell.length_c   1.000
_cell.angle_alpha   90.00
_cell.angle_beta   90.00
_cell.angle_gamma   90.00
#
_symmetry.space_group_name_H-M   'P 1'
#
loop_
_entity.id
_entity.type
_entity.pdbx_description
1 polymer ?
#
loop_
_entity_poly.entity_id
_entity_poly.type
_entity_poly.pdbx_seq_one_letter_code
_entity_poly.pdbx_strand_id
1 'polypeptide(L)'
;MNAKEKAPTSAATLAEAATETAAFGGATISYDYLTTTAAGRQRKVSDFLSHGRENAVPLRHLKKLMETNGRTVRLMIQQERLSGTPICADNLTGYYLPATEEERTACVRSMRHRAGEIMRTARAIERGAGLD
;
A
#
# COMPACT_ATOMS: atom_id res chain seq x y z
N MET A 1 38.72 19.18 57.58
CA MET A 1 37.32 19.32 58.04
C MET A 1 36.44 18.57 57.07
N ASN A 2 35.70 17.59 57.59
CA ASN A 2 34.88 16.64 56.84
C ASN A 2 33.46 17.19 56.62
N ALA A 3 32.88 16.94 55.44
CA ALA A 3 31.43 16.80 55.28
C ALA A 3 31.12 15.84 54.11
N LYS A 4 30.68 14.64 54.51
CA LYS A 4 29.86 13.62 53.83
C LYS A 4 28.59 14.26 53.22
N GLU A 5 27.84 13.78 52.22
CA GLU A 5 27.56 12.44 51.68
C GLU A 5 26.62 12.56 50.43
N LYS A 6 26.52 11.47 49.65
CA LYS A 6 25.45 10.98 48.75
C LYS A 6 25.63 11.10 47.22
N ALA A 7 25.73 9.92 46.61
CA ALA A 7 25.30 9.57 45.24
C ALA A 7 24.15 8.53 45.36
N PRO A 8 23.52 7.99 44.29
CA PRO A 8 23.41 8.35 42.86
C PRO A 8 21.91 8.35 42.36
N THR A 9 21.67 8.22 41.04
CA THR A 9 20.40 7.81 40.34
C THR A 9 19.49 9.00 39.92
N SER A 10 18.96 9.19 38.70
CA SER A 10 18.86 8.44 37.43
C SER A 10 18.25 9.34 36.33
N ALA A 11 18.51 8.97 35.07
CA ALA A 11 17.60 9.02 33.91
C ALA A 11 17.10 10.38 33.36
N ALA A 12 17.52 10.69 32.13
CA ALA A 12 16.69 11.08 30.98
C ALA A 12 17.53 11.95 30.02
N THR A 13 18.15 11.35 29.00
CA THR A 13 17.63 11.30 27.62
C THR A 13 18.44 12.25 26.74
N LEU A 14 19.47 11.70 26.10
CA LEU A 14 20.04 12.21 24.85
C LEU A 14 18.99 12.05 23.75
N ALA A 15 18.65 13.13 23.07
CA ALA A 15 17.95 13.05 21.78
C ALA A 15 18.14 14.35 20.97
N GLU A 16 19.37 14.80 20.80
CA GLU A 16 19.73 15.56 19.59
C GLU A 16 20.20 14.54 18.55
N ALA A 17 19.25 14.02 17.78
CA ALA A 17 19.54 13.35 16.52
C ALA A 17 18.76 14.10 15.45
N ALA A 18 19.54 14.70 14.56
CA ALA A 18 19.11 15.53 13.47
C ALA A 18 17.94 14.92 12.70
N THR A 19 17.01 15.80 12.36
CA THR A 19 15.99 15.65 11.33
C THR A 19 16.50 14.86 10.12
N GLU A 20 16.14 13.58 10.04
CA GLU A 20 16.18 12.83 8.80
C GLU A 20 15.08 13.37 7.88
N THR A 21 15.42 14.40 7.11
CA THR A 21 14.71 14.75 5.87
C THR A 21 14.81 13.57 4.91
N ALA A 22 13.90 12.61 5.05
CA ALA A 22 13.62 11.62 4.02
C ALA A 22 12.82 12.31 2.90
N ALA A 23 13.50 13.16 2.14
CA ALA A 23 13.08 13.50 0.80
C ALA A 23 13.30 12.24 -0.06
N PHE A 24 12.37 11.30 -0.01
CA PHE A 24 12.13 10.42 -1.16
C PHE A 24 11.46 11.28 -2.23
N GLY A 25 12.26 12.19 -2.78
CA GLY A 25 11.90 13.08 -3.87
C GLY A 25 11.39 12.24 -5.01
N GLY A 26 10.23 12.64 -5.52
CA GLY A 26 9.41 11.83 -6.41
C GLY A 26 10.20 11.27 -7.58
N ALA A 27 10.35 9.95 -7.60
CA ALA A 27 10.33 9.25 -8.86
C ALA A 27 8.89 9.39 -9.41
N THR A 28 8.62 10.51 -10.09
CA THR A 28 7.47 10.63 -10.95
C THR A 28 7.69 9.63 -12.07
N ILE A 29 7.20 8.40 -11.89
CA ILE A 29 7.04 7.49 -13.01
C ILE A 29 5.97 8.16 -13.88
N SER A 30 6.41 8.88 -14.91
CA SER A 30 5.51 9.49 -15.89
C SER A 30 4.80 8.36 -16.61
N TYR A 31 3.55 8.11 -16.25
CA TYR A 31 2.69 7.12 -16.91
C TYR A 31 1.94 7.83 -18.04
N ASP A 32 2.66 8.15 -19.12
CA ASP A 32 2.17 8.88 -20.30
C ASP A 32 1.10 8.09 -21.12
N TYR A 33 0.59 6.97 -20.59
CA TYR A 33 -0.39 6.10 -21.23
C TYR A 33 -1.72 6.01 -20.47
N LEU A 34 -2.06 7.00 -19.64
CA LEU A 34 -3.43 7.15 -19.14
C LEU A 34 -4.33 7.64 -20.27
N THR A 35 -4.69 6.70 -21.17
CA THR A 35 -5.54 6.84 -22.35
C THR A 35 -6.24 8.19 -22.44
N THR A 36 -5.64 9.10 -23.22
CA THR A 36 -6.26 10.32 -23.72
C THR A 36 -7.50 9.94 -24.54
N THR A 37 -8.62 9.69 -23.88
CA THR A 37 -9.93 9.86 -24.50
C THR A 37 -10.18 11.36 -24.55
N ALA A 38 -10.01 11.93 -25.74
CA ALA A 38 -10.50 13.26 -26.09
C ALA A 38 -11.88 13.47 -25.44
N ALA A 39 -11.99 14.53 -24.63
CA ALA A 39 -13.07 14.84 -23.66
C ALA A 39 -12.84 14.39 -22.20
N GLY A 40 -11.72 14.79 -21.59
CA GLY A 40 -11.69 15.36 -20.22
C GLY A 40 -12.02 14.50 -19.00
N ARG A 41 -12.38 13.21 -19.10
CA ARG A 41 -12.55 12.34 -17.93
C ARG A 41 -11.75 11.05 -18.09
N GLN A 42 -10.65 10.94 -17.36
CA GLN A 42 -9.93 9.67 -17.20
C GLN A 42 -10.89 8.64 -16.57
N ARG A 43 -11.15 7.52 -17.25
CA ARG A 43 -11.99 6.43 -16.73
C ARG A 43 -11.35 5.84 -15.48
N LYS A 44 -12.10 5.78 -14.37
CA LYS A 44 -11.64 5.14 -13.12
C LYS A 44 -12.07 3.69 -13.09
N VAL A 45 -11.26 2.82 -12.51
CA VAL A 45 -11.60 1.42 -12.25
C VAL A 45 -12.80 1.35 -11.32
N SER A 46 -12.87 2.22 -10.30
CA SER A 46 -13.98 2.29 -9.36
C SER A 46 -15.35 2.44 -10.02
N ASP A 47 -15.41 3.12 -11.17
CA ASP A 47 -16.67 3.35 -11.90
C ASP A 47 -17.25 2.05 -12.48
N PHE A 48 -16.44 0.98 -12.56
CA PHE A 48 -16.84 -0.36 -13.02
C PHE A 48 -17.03 -1.36 -11.87
N LEU A 49 -16.88 -0.94 -10.62
CA LEU A 49 -16.98 -1.80 -9.45
C LEU A 49 -18.30 -1.57 -8.72
N SER A 50 -18.90 -2.67 -8.27
CA SER A 50 -20.04 -2.64 -7.34
C SER A 50 -19.55 -2.76 -5.90
N HIS A 51 -20.43 -2.38 -4.97
CA HIS A 51 -20.18 -2.54 -3.54
C HIS A 51 -20.43 -3.98 -3.10
N GLY A 52 -19.69 -4.47 -2.11
CA GLY A 52 -19.82 -5.81 -1.54
C GLY A 52 -18.93 -6.84 -2.24
N ARG A 53 -18.31 -7.73 -1.46
CA ARG A 53 -17.44 -8.81 -1.96
C ARG A 53 -18.19 -9.76 -2.88
N GLU A 54 -19.46 -9.98 -2.66
CA GLU A 54 -20.34 -10.80 -3.50
C GLU A 54 -20.44 -10.28 -4.94
N ASN A 55 -20.19 -8.98 -5.15
CA ASN A 55 -20.24 -8.34 -6.47
C ASN A 55 -18.84 -8.14 -7.08
N ALA A 56 -17.84 -8.88 -6.60
CA ALA A 56 -16.47 -8.75 -7.07
C ALA A 56 -16.33 -9.03 -8.57
N VAL A 57 -15.60 -8.14 -9.24
CA VAL A 57 -15.36 -8.17 -10.68
C VAL A 57 -13.99 -8.79 -10.96
N PRO A 58 -13.92 -9.91 -11.70
CA PRO A 58 -12.66 -10.54 -12.06
C PRO A 58 -11.79 -9.63 -12.94
N LEU A 59 -10.46 -9.71 -12.81
CA LEU A 59 -9.52 -8.93 -13.63
C LEU A 59 -9.76 -9.10 -15.14
N ARG A 60 -10.14 -10.31 -15.57
CA ARG A 60 -10.47 -10.61 -16.99
C ARG A 60 -11.62 -9.74 -17.51
N HIS A 61 -12.57 -9.36 -16.68
CA HIS A 61 -13.70 -8.52 -17.07
C HIS A 61 -13.27 -7.05 -17.11
N LEU A 62 -12.52 -6.59 -16.10
CA LEU A 62 -11.95 -5.23 -16.09
C LEU A 62 -11.08 -4.94 -17.33
N LYS A 63 -10.24 -5.91 -17.73
CA LYS A 63 -9.44 -5.81 -18.97
C LYS A 63 -10.31 -5.56 -20.21
N LYS A 64 -11.47 -6.21 -20.31
CA LYS A 64 -12.40 -6.06 -21.43
C LYS A 64 -13.12 -4.72 -21.39
N LEU A 65 -13.64 -4.33 -20.21
CA LEU A 65 -14.38 -3.07 -20.03
C LEU A 65 -13.51 -1.82 -20.26
N MET A 66 -12.24 -1.91 -19.89
CA MET A 66 -11.29 -0.80 -19.97
C MET A 66 -10.40 -0.87 -21.21
N GLU A 67 -10.57 -1.90 -22.06
CA GLU A 67 -9.79 -2.12 -23.29
C GLU A 67 -8.28 -2.02 -23.07
N THR A 68 -7.80 -2.51 -21.94
CA THR A 68 -6.39 -2.40 -21.54
C THR A 68 -5.87 -3.70 -20.92
N ASN A 69 -4.55 -3.79 -20.79
CA ASN A 69 -3.91 -4.99 -20.27
C ASN A 69 -4.01 -5.08 -18.73
N GLY A 70 -3.81 -6.29 -18.20
CA GLY A 70 -3.97 -6.53 -16.76
C GLY A 70 -2.96 -5.81 -15.88
N ARG A 71 -1.78 -5.45 -16.42
CA ARG A 71 -0.78 -4.64 -15.69
C ARG A 71 -1.30 -3.21 -15.52
N THR A 72 -1.80 -2.60 -16.58
CA THR A 72 -2.38 -1.25 -16.56
C THR A 72 -3.57 -1.17 -15.60
N VAL A 73 -4.52 -2.13 -15.65
CA VAL A 73 -5.64 -2.16 -14.70
C VAL A 73 -5.17 -2.19 -13.25
N ARG A 74 -4.19 -3.05 -12.92
CA ARG A 74 -3.64 -3.14 -11.55
C ARG A 74 -2.95 -1.86 -11.10
N LEU A 75 -2.27 -1.16 -12.00
CA LEU A 75 -1.66 0.14 -11.71
C LEU A 75 -2.72 1.20 -11.43
N MET A 76 -3.79 1.25 -12.24
CA MET A 76 -4.92 2.16 -12.00
C MET A 76 -5.59 1.89 -10.65
N ILE A 77 -5.83 0.62 -10.32
CA ILE A 77 -6.34 0.21 -9.00
C ILE A 77 -5.42 0.71 -7.88
N GLN A 78 -4.10 0.57 -8.03
CA GLN A 78 -3.15 1.01 -7.02
C GLN A 78 -3.17 2.54 -6.87
N GLN A 79 -3.23 3.28 -7.97
CA GLN A 79 -3.34 4.73 -7.95
C GLN A 79 -4.63 5.18 -7.24
N GLU A 80 -5.76 4.58 -7.57
CA GLU A 80 -7.04 4.88 -6.93
C GLU A 80 -7.00 4.60 -5.43
N ARG A 81 -6.42 3.47 -5.00
CA ARG A 81 -6.17 3.16 -3.58
C ARG A 81 -5.34 4.21 -2.88
N LEU A 82 -4.23 4.63 -3.49
CA LEU A 82 -3.37 5.68 -2.93
C LEU A 82 -4.06 7.04 -2.89
N SER A 83 -5.01 7.30 -3.79
CA SER A 83 -5.86 8.49 -3.76
C SER A 83 -7.05 8.41 -2.79
N GLY A 84 -7.17 7.30 -2.05
CA GLY A 84 -8.18 7.11 -1.00
C GLY A 84 -9.42 6.31 -1.42
N THR A 85 -9.51 5.83 -2.66
CA THR A 85 -10.64 4.98 -3.09
C THR A 85 -10.44 3.54 -2.57
N PRO A 86 -11.34 3.01 -1.72
CA PRO A 86 -11.12 1.76 -1.00
C PRO A 86 -11.38 0.52 -1.88
N ILE A 87 -10.62 0.30 -2.95
CA ILE A 87 -10.79 -0.88 -3.81
C ILE A 87 -10.25 -2.12 -3.10
N CYS A 88 -11.11 -3.06 -2.75
CA CYS A 88 -10.73 -4.33 -2.14
C CYS A 88 -10.38 -5.37 -3.21
N ALA A 89 -9.58 -6.37 -2.84
CA ALA A 89 -9.25 -7.50 -3.69
C ALA A 89 -9.42 -8.81 -2.92
N ASP A 90 -10.10 -9.75 -3.54
CA ASP A 90 -10.17 -11.16 -3.14
C ASP A 90 -9.49 -11.98 -4.25
N ASN A 91 -8.52 -12.82 -3.85
CA ASN A 91 -7.73 -13.60 -4.79
C ASN A 91 -8.58 -14.61 -5.58
N LEU A 92 -9.77 -14.95 -5.08
CA LEU A 92 -10.70 -15.87 -5.74
C LEU A 92 -11.66 -15.15 -6.70
N THR A 93 -12.31 -14.09 -6.24
CA THR A 93 -13.48 -13.50 -6.91
C THR A 93 -13.15 -12.26 -7.74
N GLY A 94 -12.17 -11.45 -7.31
CA GLY A 94 -11.74 -10.25 -8.04
C GLY A 94 -11.72 -8.99 -7.19
N TYR A 95 -12.10 -7.87 -7.79
CA TYR A 95 -12.04 -6.53 -7.18
C TYR A 95 -13.44 -5.97 -6.92
N TYR A 96 -13.60 -5.25 -5.81
CA TYR A 96 -14.89 -4.67 -5.40
C TYR A 96 -14.68 -3.42 -4.53
N LEU A 97 -15.73 -2.64 -4.33
CA LEU A 97 -15.78 -1.62 -3.29
C LEU A 97 -16.39 -2.24 -2.03
N PRO A 98 -15.86 -2.02 -0.82
CA PRO A 98 -16.43 -2.60 0.39
C PRO A 98 -17.82 -2.01 0.62
N ALA A 99 -18.81 -2.87 0.86
CA ALA A 99 -20.15 -2.45 1.29
C ALA A 99 -20.19 -2.13 2.79
N THR A 100 -19.32 -2.76 3.58
CA THR A 100 -19.29 -2.60 5.04
C THR A 100 -17.89 -2.29 5.58
N GLU A 101 -17.82 -1.76 6.81
CA GLU A 101 -16.55 -1.46 7.46
C GLU A 101 -15.77 -2.74 7.79
N GLU A 102 -16.46 -3.87 8.00
CA GLU A 102 -15.84 -5.18 8.20
C GLU A 102 -15.10 -5.63 6.93
N GLU A 103 -15.69 -5.47 5.74
CA GLU A 103 -15.03 -5.79 4.48
C GLU A 103 -13.80 -4.92 4.25
N ARG A 104 -13.94 -3.61 4.50
CA ARG A 104 -12.83 -2.66 4.40
C ARG A 104 -11.70 -3.02 5.37
N THR A 105 -12.03 -3.27 6.63
CA THR A 105 -11.07 -3.65 7.68
C THR A 105 -10.39 -4.98 7.36
N ALA A 106 -11.15 -5.97 6.88
CA ALA A 106 -10.60 -7.25 6.45
C ALA A 106 -9.62 -7.08 5.28
N CYS A 107 -9.93 -6.20 4.32
CA CYS A 107 -9.04 -5.90 3.22
C CYS A 107 -7.72 -5.26 3.70
N VAL A 108 -7.80 -4.24 4.56
CA VAL A 108 -6.61 -3.58 5.13
C VAL A 108 -5.79 -4.58 5.94
N ARG A 109 -6.43 -5.43 6.76
CA ARG A 109 -5.77 -6.49 7.52
C ARG A 109 -5.01 -7.46 6.60
N SER A 110 -5.64 -7.89 5.51
CA SER A 110 -5.03 -8.76 4.50
C SER A 110 -3.80 -8.09 3.86
N MET A 111 -3.89 -6.81 3.49
CA MET A 111 -2.76 -6.07 2.94
C MET A 111 -1.58 -5.98 3.93
N ARG A 112 -1.85 -5.63 5.19
CA ARG A 112 -0.84 -5.56 6.26
C ARG A 112 -0.19 -6.91 6.51
N HIS A 113 -0.97 -7.99 6.53
CA HIS A 113 -0.44 -9.33 6.69
C HIS A 113 0.52 -9.69 5.55
N ARG A 114 0.10 -9.46 4.30
CA ARG A 114 0.94 -9.70 3.11
C ARG A 114 2.21 -8.86 3.12
N ALA A 115 2.14 -7.60 3.55
CA ALA A 115 3.32 -6.77 3.73
C ALA A 115 4.29 -7.39 4.76
N GLY A 116 3.77 -7.92 5.87
CA GLY A 116 4.56 -8.65 6.86
C GLY A 116 5.22 -9.91 6.28
N GLU A 117 4.51 -10.68 5.45
CA GLU A 117 5.07 -11.83 4.73
C GLU A 117 6.20 -11.41 3.77
N ILE A 118 5.99 -10.36 2.97
CA ILE A 118 7.02 -9.82 2.06
C ILE A 118 8.29 -9.44 2.85
N MET A 119 8.13 -8.76 3.98
CA MET A 119 9.28 -8.39 4.83
C MET A 119 9.96 -9.61 5.44
N ARG A 120 9.20 -10.64 5.86
CA ARG A 120 9.78 -11.91 6.34
C ARG A 120 10.60 -12.60 5.25
N THR A 121 10.07 -12.68 4.03
CA THR A 121 10.77 -13.26 2.88
C THR A 121 12.04 -12.50 2.55
N ALA A 122 11.98 -11.16 2.48
CA ALA A 122 13.16 -10.32 2.22
C ALA A 122 14.29 -10.60 3.24
N ARG A 123 13.96 -10.59 4.53
CA ARG A 123 14.92 -10.91 5.60
C ARG A 123 15.50 -12.32 5.50
N ALA A 124 14.70 -13.29 5.04
CA ALA A 124 15.19 -14.65 4.84
C ALA A 124 16.19 -14.73 3.68
N ILE A 125 15.93 -14.00 2.58
CA ILE A 125 16.86 -13.87 1.44
C ILE A 125 18.16 -13.21 1.87
N GLU A 126 18.09 -12.10 2.63
CA GLU A 126 19.26 -11.38 3.15
C GLU A 126 20.15 -12.30 4.01
N ARG A 127 19.56 -13.11 4.89
CA ARG A 127 20.32 -14.07 5.72
C ARG A 127 20.90 -15.24 4.91
N GLY A 128 20.18 -15.71 3.90
CA GLY A 128 20.65 -16.81 3.04
C GLY A 128 21.81 -16.40 2.13
N ALA A 129 21.94 -15.12 1.81
CA ALA A 129 23.04 -14.55 1.03
C ALA A 129 24.33 -14.31 1.84
N GLY A 130 24.33 -14.60 3.15
CA GLY A 130 25.51 -14.49 4.03
C GLY A 130 26.36 -15.76 4.12
N LEU A 131 26.29 -16.64 3.11
CA LEU A 131 27.17 -17.80 2.98
C LEU A 131 28.27 -17.45 1.96
N ASP A 132 29.35 -16.85 2.47
CA ASP A 132 30.75 -17.02 2.06
C ASP A 132 31.66 -16.20 3.00
#